data_AF-A0A3D5AX42-F1
#
_entry.id   AF-A0A3D5AX42-F1
#
_cell.length_a   1.000
_cell.length_b   1.000
_cell.length_c   1.000
_cell.angle_alpha   90.00
_cell.angle_beta   90.00
_cell.angle_gamma   90.00
#
_symmetry.space_group_name_H-M   'P 1'
#
loop_
_entity.id
_entity.type
_entity.pdbx_description
1 polymer ?
#
loop_
_entity_poly.entity_id
_entity_poly.type
_entity_poly.pdbx_seq_one_letter_code
_entity_poly.pdbx_strand_id
1 'polypeptide(L)' 'MYAEQACARCHSIAGRGSDRSPLDGVGGRLSEVEIRVWLTPSAEAKGFRARHASLELTPTQRDALVAYLRSLR' A
#
# COMPACT_ATOMS: atom_id res chain seq x y z
N MET A 1 10.82 3.93 3.84
CA MET A 1 9.55 4.14 3.09
C MET A 1 8.43 3.16 3.47
N TYR A 2 8.57 1.83 3.35
CA TYR A 2 7.52 0.87 3.75
C TYR A 2 7.41 0.66 5.28
N ALA A 3 8.54 0.51 5.97
CA ALA A 3 8.56 0.36 7.43
C ALA A 3 8.30 1.69 8.17
N GLU A 4 8.79 2.80 7.60
CA GLU A 4 8.65 4.15 8.15
C GLU A 4 7.22 4.70 8.09
N GLN A 5 6.41 4.26 7.12
CA GLN A 5 5.02 4.72 6.92
C GLN A 5 3.99 3.82 7.60
N ALA A 6 4.40 3.05 8.63
CA ALA A 6 3.54 2.14 9.39
C ALA A 6 2.84 1.04 8.57
N CYS A 7 3.19 0.84 7.28
CA CYS A 7 2.56 -0.15 6.40
C CYS A 7 2.73 -1.58 6.94
N ALA A 8 3.91 -1.87 7.50
CA ALA A 8 4.25 -3.16 8.10
C ALA A 8 3.39 -3.54 9.33
N ARG A 9 2.64 -2.59 9.92
CA ARG A 9 1.69 -2.88 11.02
C ARG A 9 0.47 -3.67 10.54
N CYS A 10 0.12 -3.54 9.26
CA CYS A 10 -1.04 -4.18 8.66
C CYS A 10 -0.66 -5.21 7.60
N HIS A 11 0.44 -4.99 6.89
CA HIS A 11 0.89 -5.79 5.76
C HIS A 11 2.21 -6.50 6.06
N SER A 12 2.44 -7.62 5.37
CA SER A 12 3.73 -8.28 5.32
C SER A 12 4.29 -8.30 3.89
N ILE A 13 5.63 -8.30 3.79
CA ILE A 13 6.41 -8.54 2.57
C ILE A 13 7.53 -9.50 2.94
N ALA A 14 7.70 -10.57 2.16
CA ALA A 14 8.67 -11.63 2.40
C ALA A 14 8.64 -12.15 3.85
N GLY A 15 7.44 -12.34 4.39
CA GLY A 15 7.20 -12.82 5.77
C GLY A 15 7.56 -11.83 6.88
N ARG A 16 7.81 -10.54 6.55
CA ARG A 16 8.09 -9.49 7.55
C ARG A 16 6.94 -8.50 7.62
N GLY A 17 6.39 -8.32 8.81
CA GLY A 17 5.27 -7.41 9.08
C GLY A 17 4.06 -8.16 9.64
N SER A 18 2.86 -7.68 9.33
CA SER A 18 1.60 -8.33 9.74
C SER A 18 1.05 -9.20 8.63
N ASP A 19 0.83 -10.48 8.92
CA ASP A 19 0.29 -11.46 7.95
C ASP A 19 -1.22 -11.32 7.68
N ARG A 20 -1.87 -10.31 8.27
CA ARG A 20 -3.29 -10.02 8.00
C ARG A 20 -3.57 -9.70 6.54
N SER A 21 -2.61 -9.10 5.84
CA SER A 21 -2.76 -8.75 4.43
C SER A 21 -1.39 -8.69 3.72
N PRO A 22 -0.85 -9.84 3.28
CA PRO A 22 0.45 -9.89 2.60
C PRO A 22 0.42 -9.20 1.24
N LEU A 23 1.48 -8.46 0.92
CA LEU A 23 1.64 -7.71 -0.33
C LEU A 23 2.57 -8.43 -1.33
N ASP A 24 3.14 -9.57 -0.97
CA ASP A 24 3.88 -10.41 -1.91
C ASP A 24 3.01 -10.72 -3.15
N GLY A 25 3.59 -10.57 -4.34
CA GLY A 25 2.89 -10.77 -5.61
C GLY A 25 1.83 -9.71 -5.96
N VAL A 26 1.67 -8.62 -5.19
CA VAL A 26 0.65 -7.58 -5.51
C VAL A 26 0.90 -6.93 -6.88
N GLY A 27 2.15 -6.81 -7.31
CA GLY A 27 2.52 -6.30 -8.63
C GLY A 27 2.13 -7.22 -9.79
N GLY A 28 1.84 -8.50 -9.52
CA GLY A 28 1.23 -9.42 -10.48
C GLY A 28 -0.31 -9.40 -10.46
N ARG A 29 -0.91 -8.99 -9.33
CA ARG A 29 -2.37 -9.04 -9.09
C ARG A 29 -3.09 -7.76 -9.45
N LEU A 30 -2.46 -6.60 -9.26
CA LEU A 30 -3.06 -5.27 -9.47
C LEU A 30 -2.26 -4.47 -10.49
N SER A 31 -2.97 -3.76 -11.37
CA SER A 31 -2.41 -2.75 -12.27
C SER A 31 -1.90 -1.52 -11.49
N GLU A 32 -1.10 -0.69 -12.16
CA GLU A 32 -0.63 0.56 -11.58
C GLU A 32 -1.77 1.48 -11.15
N VAL A 33 -2.80 1.60 -12.00
CA VAL A 33 -3.98 2.43 -11.75
C VAL A 33 -4.72 1.95 -10.50
N GLU A 34 -4.92 0.64 -10.35
CA GLU A 34 -5.58 0.08 -9.16
C GLU A 34 -4.76 0.36 -7.90
N ILE A 35 -3.43 0.20 -7.94
CA ILE A 35 -2.57 0.52 -6.80
C ILE A 35 -2.67 2.01 -6.43
N ARG A 36 -2.69 2.91 -7.42
CA ARG A 36 -2.87 4.36 -7.18
C ARG A 36 -4.21 4.66 -6.51
N VAL A 37 -5.29 4.00 -6.94
CA VAL A 37 -6.61 4.11 -6.31
C VAL A 37 -6.56 3.66 -4.85
N TRP A 38 -5.87 2.55 -4.55
CA TRP A 38 -5.72 2.06 -3.17
C TRP A 38 -4.90 2.98 -2.24
N LEU A 39 -4.00 3.77 -2.81
CA LEU A 39 -3.17 4.75 -2.10
C LEU A 39 -3.78 6.15 -2.02
N THR A 40 -4.98 6.33 -2.59
CA THR A 40 -5.70 7.59 -2.54
C THR A 40 -6.69 7.54 -1.38
N PRO A 41 -6.55 8.40 -0.35
CA PRO A 41 -7.57 8.60 0.66
C PRO A 41 -8.92 8.87 -0.01
N SER A 42 -9.95 8.11 0.38
CA SER A 42 -11.34 8.42 0.02
C SER A 42 -12.11 8.71 1.29
N ALA A 43 -12.84 9.83 1.31
CA ALA A 43 -13.73 10.18 2.41
C ALA A 43 -14.86 9.15 2.60
N GLU A 44 -15.15 8.36 1.56
CA GLU A 44 -16.17 7.31 1.57
C GLU A 44 -15.58 5.94 1.94
N ALA A 45 -14.26 5.84 2.13
CA ALA A 45 -13.61 4.60 2.50
C ALA A 45 -14.10 4.12 3.89
N LYS A 46 -14.55 2.86 3.96
CA LYS A 46 -15.01 2.22 5.20
C LYS A 46 -14.09 1.09 5.63
N GLY A 47 -14.14 0.75 6.92
CA GLY A 47 -13.39 -0.38 7.47
C GLY A 47 -11.88 -0.23 7.31
N PHE A 48 -11.19 -1.29 6.89
CA PHE A 48 -9.72 -1.29 6.76
C PHE A 48 -9.20 -0.30 5.71
N ARG A 49 -9.99 0.05 4.68
CA ARG A 49 -9.63 1.08 3.69
C ARG A 49 -9.56 2.47 4.27
N ALA A 50 -10.37 2.79 5.29
CA ALA A 50 -10.32 4.07 5.98
C ALA A 50 -8.97 4.33 6.65
N ARG A 51 -8.20 3.27 6.97
CA ARG A 51 -6.87 3.39 7.58
C ARG A 51 -5.82 3.92 6.61
N HIS A 52 -6.06 3.85 5.30
CA HIS A 52 -5.20 4.52 4.32
C HIS A 52 -5.51 6.01 4.21
N ALA A 53 -6.64 6.48 4.75
CA ALA A 53 -7.01 7.89 4.67
C ALA A 53 -6.08 8.82 5.46
N SER A 54 -5.34 8.27 6.44
CA SER A 54 -4.31 9.00 7.19
C SER A 54 -2.92 8.95 6.55
N LEU A 55 -2.78 8.40 5.33
CA LEU A 55 -1.51 8.38 4.62
C LEU A 55 -1.26 9.73 3.96
N GLU A 56 -0.49 10.58 4.66
CA GLU A 56 0.03 11.82 4.11
C GLU A 56 1.23 11.51 3.20
N LEU A 57 0.94 11.22 1.92
CA LEU A 57 1.96 10.96 0.89
C LEU A 57 2.05 12.14 -0.08
N THR A 58 3.26 12.70 -0.22
CA THR A 58 3.57 13.62 -1.32
C THR A 58 3.43 12.90 -2.67
N PRO A 59 3.25 13.63 -3.80
CA PRO A 59 3.19 13.01 -5.12
C PRO A 59 4.38 12.07 -5.40
N THR A 60 5.61 12.52 -5.10
CA THR A 60 6.83 11.71 -5.26
C THR A 60 6.83 10.47 -4.38
N GLN A 61 6.37 10.57 -3.13
CA GLN A 61 6.26 9.40 -2.26
C GLN A 61 5.21 8.41 -2.78
N ARG A 62 4.09 8.91 -3.31
CA ARG A 62 3.07 8.05 -3.91
C ARG A 62 3.63 7.30 -5.11
N ASP A 63 4.34 7.98 -6.01
CA ASP A 63 4.93 7.35 -7.21
C ASP A 63 5.97 6.29 -6.85
N ALA A 64 6.87 6.59 -5.91
CA ALA A 64 7.85 5.61 -5.46
C ALA A 64 7.20 4.40 -4.75
N LEU A 65 6.11 4.60 -4.00
CA LEU A 65 5.38 3.51 -3.37
C LEU A 65 4.65 2.64 -4.41
N VAL A 66 4.03 3.25 -5.41
CA VAL A 66 3.41 2.54 -6.54
C VAL A 66 4.45 1.70 -7.28
N ALA A 67 5.60 2.29 -7.63
CA ALA A 67 6.68 1.59 -8.30
C ALA A 67 7.20 0.41 -7.46
N TYR A 68 7.37 0.60 -6.15
CA TYR A 68 7.77 -0.46 -5.24
C TYR A 68 6.76 -1.60 -5.21
N LEU A 69 5.47 -1.32 -5.02
CA LEU A 69 4.41 -2.35 -4.99
C LEU A 69 4.30 -3.10 -6.33
N ARG A 70 4.51 -2.42 -7.46
CA ARG A 70 4.54 -3.06 -8.79
C ARG A 70 5.73 -4.00 -8.97
N SER A 71 6.82 -3.79 -8.24
CA SER A 71 8.00 -4.67 -8.27
C SER A 71 7.83 -5.97 -7.47
N LEU A 72 6.85 -6.02 -6.55
CA LEU A 72 6.57 -7.20 -5.72
C LEU A 72 5.78 -8.25 -6.53
N ARG A 73 6.49 -9.11 -7.24
CA ARG A 73 5.93 -10.22 -8.03
C ARG A 73 6.14 -11.57 -7.36
#